data_AF-A0A8B6HIX1-F1
#
_entry.id   AF-A0A8B6HIX1-F1
#
_cell.length_a   1.000
_cell.length_b   1.000
_cell.length_c   1.000
_cell.angle_alpha   90.00
_cell.angle_beta   90.00
_cell.angle_gamma   90.00
#
_symmetry.space_group_name_H-M   'P 1'
#
loop_
_entity.id
_entity.type
_entity.pdbx_description
1 polymer ?
#
loop_
_entity_poly.entity_id
_entity_poly.type
_entity_poly.pdbx_seq_one_letter_code
_entity_poly.pdbx_strand_id
1 'polypeptide(L)'
;MFGIKELQKGYFPHLYNRKENQTSVLNQLPDVKFYNPDAMKSEDRENFLEWYQTNVKVMFDFQKELLKYCRSDVDILRRCCLRFRELFMSMTKSATGDGGIDPFETCINIASACNLVFRTKFLRADTIGIIPAQGYRPEEKHSVKAIQWIKYISQTKGVIFNTLETVVRR
;
A
#
# COMPACT_ATOMS: atom_id res chain seq x y z
N MET A 1 -12.54 -3.20 -5.06
CA MET A 1 -11.36 -3.32 -4.16
C MET A 1 -11.59 -4.51 -3.23
N PHE A 2 -10.80 -5.59 -3.35
CA PHE A 2 -10.83 -6.87 -2.58
C PHE A 2 -12.18 -7.57 -2.25
N GLY A 3 -13.32 -7.08 -2.71
CA GLY A 3 -14.65 -7.67 -2.46
C GLY A 3 -15.11 -7.57 -1.00
N ILE A 4 -14.40 -6.81 -0.15
CA ILE A 4 -14.77 -6.62 1.25
C ILE A 4 -15.92 -5.62 1.27
N LYS A 5 -17.14 -6.12 1.47
CA LYS A 5 -18.32 -5.27 1.68
C LYS A 5 -18.17 -4.58 3.02
N GLU A 6 -18.02 -3.28 2.99
CA GLU A 6 -18.25 -2.46 4.16
C GLU A 6 -19.74 -2.61 4.53
N LEU A 7 -20.03 -3.15 5.71
CA LEU A 7 -21.37 -3.03 6.26
C LEU A 7 -21.53 -1.55 6.62
N GLN A 8 -22.10 -0.75 5.71
CA GLN A 8 -22.29 0.68 5.92
C GLN A 8 -22.90 0.91 7.30
N LYS A 9 -22.09 1.44 8.22
CA LYS A 9 -22.55 1.81 9.56
C LYS A 9 -22.20 3.26 9.85
N GLY A 10 -22.85 4.13 9.07
CA GLY A 10 -22.83 5.58 9.22
C GLY A 10 -21.56 6.25 8.68
N TYR A 11 -21.54 7.58 8.79
CA TYR A 11 -20.44 8.43 8.35
C TYR A 11 -19.76 9.07 9.55
N PHE A 12 -18.44 9.26 9.49
CA PHE A 12 -17.67 9.92 10.54
C PHE A 12 -17.37 11.39 10.15
N PRO A 13 -17.57 12.37 11.05
CA PRO A 13 -17.33 13.79 10.76
C PRO A 13 -15.83 14.13 10.87
N HIS A 14 -15.05 13.82 9.84
CA HIS A 14 -13.59 13.96 9.85
C HIS A 14 -13.10 15.36 10.24
N LEU A 15 -13.79 16.43 9.78
CA LEU A 15 -13.37 17.80 10.08
C LEU A 15 -13.74 18.25 11.51
N TYR A 16 -14.58 17.47 12.20
CA TYR A 16 -14.92 17.68 13.61
C TYR A 16 -13.86 17.08 14.55
N ASN A 17 -12.97 16.22 14.05
CA ASN A 17 -11.88 15.63 14.84
C ASN A 17 -10.79 16.66 15.15
N ARG A 18 -11.03 17.45 16.19
CA ARG A 18 -10.13 18.49 16.70
C ARG A 18 -9.96 18.35 18.21
N LYS A 19 -8.90 18.93 18.76
CA LYS A 19 -8.59 18.82 20.19
C LYS A 19 -9.71 19.41 21.07
N GLU A 20 -10.32 20.49 20.61
CA GLU A 20 -11.36 21.21 21.34
C GLU A 20 -12.67 20.41 21.45
N ASN A 21 -12.88 19.47 20.53
CA ASN A 21 -14.11 18.68 20.41
C ASN A 21 -14.02 17.30 21.08
N GLN A 22 -12.86 16.95 21.67
CA GLN A 22 -12.61 15.58 22.15
C GLN A 22 -13.58 15.15 23.24
N THR A 23 -14.05 16.05 24.10
CA THR A 23 -14.99 15.73 25.19
C THR A 23 -16.44 16.09 24.86
N SER A 24 -16.74 16.42 23.60
CA SER A 24 -18.07 16.90 23.21
C SER A 24 -19.09 15.76 23.14
N VAL A 25 -20.26 16.03 23.72
CA VAL A 25 -21.49 15.27 23.52
C VAL A 25 -22.54 16.24 23.01
N LEU A 26 -23.13 15.92 21.86
CA LEU A 26 -24.14 16.73 21.18
C LEU A 26 -25.48 15.99 21.19
N ASN A 27 -26.58 16.71 21.29
CA ASN A 27 -27.93 16.13 21.20
C ASN A 27 -28.35 15.77 19.76
N GLN A 28 -27.49 16.06 18.78
CA GLN A 28 -27.71 15.83 17.36
C GLN A 28 -26.36 15.57 16.68
N LEU A 29 -26.37 15.11 15.44
CA LEU A 29 -25.15 14.96 14.65
C LEU A 29 -24.45 16.32 14.43
N PRO A 30 -23.11 16.35 14.28
CA PRO A 30 -22.39 17.53 13.83
C PRO A 30 -22.96 18.09 12.52
N ASP A 31 -22.76 19.38 12.28
CA ASP A 31 -23.17 20.02 11.03
C ASP A 31 -22.61 19.30 9.80
N VAL A 32 -23.40 19.25 8.72
CA VAL A 32 -23.09 18.55 7.48
C VAL A 32 -21.70 18.91 6.94
N LYS A 33 -21.25 20.16 7.13
CA LYS A 33 -19.94 20.62 6.68
C LYS A 33 -18.78 19.82 7.28
N PHE A 34 -18.95 19.25 8.47
CA PHE A 34 -17.90 18.50 9.13
C PHE A 34 -17.62 17.12 8.52
N TYR A 35 -18.50 16.66 7.64
CA TYR A 35 -18.37 15.39 6.92
C TYR A 35 -17.69 15.56 5.54
N ASN A 36 -17.39 16.80 5.12
CA ASN A 36 -16.77 17.12 3.85
C ASN A 36 -17.50 16.53 2.61
N PRO A 37 -18.81 16.80 2.44
CA PRO A 37 -19.59 16.21 1.34
C PRO A 37 -19.11 16.61 -0.06
N ASP A 38 -18.39 17.73 -0.19
CA ASP A 38 -17.89 18.21 -1.48
C ASP A 38 -16.68 17.40 -1.99
N ALA A 39 -16.01 16.64 -1.11
CA ALA A 39 -14.98 15.69 -1.51
C ALA A 39 -15.54 14.30 -1.87
N MET A 40 -16.84 14.06 -1.65
CA MET A 40 -17.50 12.80 -2.02
C MET A 40 -17.85 12.80 -3.51
N LYS A 41 -17.89 11.61 -4.11
CA LYS A 41 -18.47 11.44 -5.45
C LYS A 41 -19.97 11.68 -5.39
N SER A 42 -20.60 12.07 -6.51
CA SER A 42 -22.02 12.44 -6.53
C SER A 42 -22.94 11.38 -5.91
N GLU A 43 -22.74 10.10 -6.25
CA GLU A 43 -23.53 8.99 -5.69
C GLU A 43 -23.33 8.82 -4.17
N ASP A 44 -22.08 8.84 -3.71
CA ASP A 44 -21.76 8.74 -2.28
C ASP A 44 -22.31 9.94 -1.50
N ARG A 45 -22.30 11.12 -2.10
CA ARG A 45 -22.82 12.36 -1.52
C ARG A 45 -24.34 12.29 -1.36
N GLU A 46 -25.07 11.77 -2.35
CA GLU A 46 -26.52 11.57 -2.26
C GLU A 46 -26.88 10.59 -1.15
N ASN A 47 -26.21 9.42 -1.10
CA ASN A 47 -26.38 8.43 -0.04
C ASN A 47 -26.08 9.01 1.35
N PHE A 48 -25.03 9.82 1.45
CA PHE A 48 -24.68 10.52 2.69
C PHE A 48 -25.76 11.50 3.14
N LEU A 49 -26.28 12.33 2.22
CA LEU A 49 -27.30 13.32 2.54
C LEU A 49 -28.60 12.66 3.01
N GLU A 50 -29.04 11.58 2.35
CA GLU A 50 -30.21 10.81 2.77
C GLU A 50 -30.02 10.23 4.18
N TRP A 51 -28.86 9.61 4.43
CA TRP A 51 -28.51 9.11 5.76
C TRP A 51 -28.49 10.24 6.80
N TYR A 52 -27.90 11.39 6.47
CA TYR A 52 -27.77 12.52 7.40
C TYR A 52 -29.14 13.07 7.79
N GLN A 53 -30.04 13.29 6.81
CA GLN A 53 -31.40 13.78 7.10
C GLN A 53 -32.18 12.83 8.01
N THR A 54 -32.00 11.52 7.80
CA THR A 54 -32.65 10.48 8.62
C THR A 54 -32.08 10.41 10.05
N ASN A 55 -30.80 10.73 10.23
CA ASN A 55 -30.08 10.54 11.48
C ASN A 55 -29.73 11.84 12.21
N VAL A 56 -30.08 13.02 11.68
CA VAL A 56 -29.63 14.32 12.22
C VAL A 56 -29.95 14.47 13.72
N LYS A 57 -31.10 13.96 14.18
CA LYS A 57 -31.55 14.07 15.58
C LYS A 57 -30.92 13.04 16.52
N VAL A 58 -30.01 12.19 16.04
CA VAL A 58 -29.33 11.18 16.86
C VAL A 58 -28.27 11.85 17.71
N MET A 59 -28.24 11.54 19.01
CA MET A 59 -27.22 12.01 19.93
C MET A 59 -25.83 11.57 19.47
N PHE A 60 -24.87 12.48 19.48
CA PHE A 60 -23.51 12.24 19.05
C PHE A 60 -22.53 12.38 20.22
N ASP A 61 -21.91 11.28 20.60
CA ASP A 61 -20.82 11.24 21.58
C ASP A 61 -19.51 11.03 20.81
N PHE A 62 -18.65 12.07 20.81
CA PHE A 62 -17.48 12.08 19.94
C PHE A 62 -16.50 10.93 20.24
N GLN A 63 -16.22 10.65 21.52
CA GLN A 63 -15.28 9.58 21.89
C GLN A 63 -15.81 8.21 21.51
N LYS A 64 -17.11 7.97 21.69
CA LYS A 64 -17.72 6.68 21.32
C LYS A 64 -17.70 6.47 19.82
N GLU A 65 -18.09 7.48 19.04
CA GLU A 65 -18.10 7.37 17.58
C GLU A 65 -16.68 7.31 17.00
N LEU A 66 -15.71 8.04 17.57
CA LEU A 66 -14.30 7.94 17.16
C LEU A 66 -13.73 6.54 17.41
N LEU A 67 -13.96 5.98 18.61
CA LEU A 67 -13.49 4.63 18.92
C LEU A 67 -14.11 3.58 17.99
N LYS A 68 -15.40 3.70 17.71
CA LYS A 68 -16.12 2.82 16.79
C LYS A 68 -15.59 2.95 15.36
N TYR A 69 -15.36 4.17 14.88
CA TYR A 69 -14.76 4.44 13.57
C TYR A 69 -13.36 3.82 13.46
N CYS A 70 -12.45 4.12 14.40
CA CYS A 70 -11.08 3.59 14.39
C CYS A 70 -11.05 2.06 14.40
N ARG A 71 -11.92 1.42 15.20
CA ARG A 71 -12.02 -0.05 15.21
C ARG A 71 -12.46 -0.62 13.86
N SER A 72 -13.44 0.03 13.22
CA SER A 72 -13.93 -0.38 11.91
C SER A 72 -12.86 -0.21 10.83
N ASP A 73 -12.22 0.95 10.79
CA ASP A 73 -11.19 1.28 9.79
C ASP A 73 -9.99 0.34 9.87
N VAL A 74 -9.47 0.09 11.08
CA VAL A 74 -8.37 -0.86 11.31
C VAL A 74 -8.79 -2.30 10.99
N ASP A 75 -10.03 -2.70 11.27
CA ASP A 75 -10.53 -4.03 10.92
C ASP A 75 -10.63 -4.21 9.40
N ILE A 76 -11.08 -3.19 8.66
CA ILE A 76 -11.11 -3.19 7.20
C ILE A 76 -9.69 -3.28 6.64
N LEU A 77 -8.76 -2.44 7.12
CA LEU A 77 -7.35 -2.50 6.72
C LEU A 77 -6.75 -3.87 6.98
N ARG A 78 -7.00 -4.47 8.16
CA ARG A 78 -6.55 -5.83 8.49
C ARG A 78 -7.08 -6.85 7.47
N ARG A 79 -8.38 -6.84 7.18
CA ARG A 79 -8.99 -7.77 6.22
C ARG A 79 -8.42 -7.59 4.80
N CYS A 80 -8.23 -6.34 4.37
CA CYS A 80 -7.60 -6.01 3.10
C CYS A 80 -6.17 -6.56 3.02
N CYS A 81 -5.35 -6.34 4.05
CA CYS A 81 -3.98 -6.85 4.10
C CYS A 81 -3.93 -8.38 4.09
N LEU A 82 -4.79 -9.06 4.84
CA LEU A 82 -4.88 -10.52 4.83
C LEU A 82 -5.26 -11.05 3.44
N ARG A 83 -6.27 -10.44 2.80
CA ARG A 83 -6.70 -10.83 1.46
C ARG A 83 -5.63 -10.57 0.41
N PHE A 84 -4.93 -9.44 0.52
CA PHE A 84 -3.79 -9.11 -0.33
C PHE A 84 -2.66 -10.13 -0.16
N ARG A 85 -2.29 -10.48 1.08
CA ARG A 85 -1.27 -11.51 1.39
C ARG A 85 -1.61 -12.83 0.73
N GLU A 86 -2.84 -13.30 0.94
CA GLU A 86 -3.33 -14.56 0.39
C GLU A 86 -3.24 -14.58 -1.14
N LEU A 87 -3.77 -13.53 -1.79
CA LEU A 87 -3.73 -13.40 -3.25
C LEU A 87 -2.28 -13.35 -3.77
N PHE A 88 -1.43 -12.53 -3.16
CA PHE A 88 -0.04 -12.37 -3.58
C PHE A 88 0.75 -13.66 -3.44
N MET A 89 0.64 -14.36 -2.31
CA MET A 89 1.28 -15.66 -2.10
C MET A 89 0.74 -16.67 -3.11
N SER A 90 -0.58 -16.73 -3.32
CA SER A 90 -1.20 -17.67 -4.28
C SER A 90 -0.69 -17.48 -5.72
N MET A 91 -0.54 -16.23 -6.18
CA MET A 91 -0.05 -15.89 -7.52
C MET A 91 1.45 -16.14 -7.70
N THR A 92 2.23 -16.19 -6.62
CA THR A 92 3.70 -16.31 -6.67
C THR A 92 4.19 -17.72 -6.35
N LYS A 93 3.28 -18.68 -6.13
CA LYS A 93 3.62 -20.10 -6.00
C LYS A 93 4.29 -20.61 -7.28
N SER A 94 5.41 -21.32 -7.13
CA SER A 94 6.06 -22.02 -8.22
C SER A 94 5.40 -23.37 -8.47
N ALA A 95 5.53 -23.86 -9.71
CA ALA A 95 5.23 -25.25 -10.06
C ALA A 95 6.06 -26.27 -9.25
N THR A 96 7.17 -25.84 -8.64
CA THR A 96 8.06 -26.66 -7.81
C THR A 96 7.58 -26.82 -6.36
N GLY A 97 6.41 -26.30 -5.98
CA GLY A 97 5.78 -26.57 -4.68
C GLY A 97 6.22 -25.63 -3.54
N ASP A 98 6.85 -24.49 -3.84
CA ASP A 98 7.12 -23.48 -2.82
C ASP A 98 5.82 -22.71 -2.44
N GLY A 99 5.70 -22.33 -1.16
CA GLY A 99 4.47 -21.77 -0.58
C GLY A 99 4.03 -20.39 -1.09
N GLY A 100 4.71 -19.85 -2.11
CA GLY A 100 4.60 -18.47 -2.57
C GLY A 100 5.48 -17.52 -1.77
N ILE A 101 5.61 -16.27 -2.25
CA ILE A 101 6.37 -15.23 -1.58
C ILE A 101 5.43 -14.41 -0.70
N ASP A 102 5.74 -14.30 0.58
CA ASP A 102 5.00 -13.45 1.50
C ASP A 102 5.38 -11.97 1.32
N PRO A 103 4.44 -11.09 0.93
CA PRO A 103 4.75 -9.68 0.73
C PRO A 103 5.03 -8.92 2.03
N PHE A 104 4.76 -9.48 3.21
CA PHE A 104 4.93 -8.81 4.52
C PHE A 104 6.12 -9.31 5.33
N GLU A 105 6.78 -10.40 4.92
CA GLU A 105 7.89 -10.98 5.70
C GLU A 105 9.21 -10.23 5.51
N THR A 106 9.58 -9.96 4.26
CA THR A 106 10.89 -9.39 3.90
C THR A 106 10.78 -8.03 3.22
N CYS A 107 9.57 -7.58 2.91
CA CYS A 107 9.31 -6.39 2.11
C CYS A 107 8.55 -5.34 2.92
N ILE A 108 9.00 -4.10 2.83
CA ILE A 108 8.36 -2.96 3.52
C ILE A 108 7.19 -2.41 2.69
N ASN A 109 7.29 -2.50 1.37
CA ASN A 109 6.30 -1.96 0.44
C ASN A 109 6.09 -2.87 -0.78
N ILE A 110 5.04 -2.56 -1.54
CA ILE A 110 4.64 -3.34 -2.73
C ILE A 110 5.73 -3.41 -3.79
N ALA A 111 6.50 -2.32 -4.00
CA ALA A 111 7.56 -2.29 -4.99
C ALA A 111 8.69 -3.28 -4.63
N SER A 112 9.07 -3.35 -3.36
CA SER A 112 10.02 -4.33 -2.85
C SER A 112 9.52 -5.76 -3.04
N ALA A 113 8.24 -6.02 -2.74
CA ALA A 113 7.63 -7.34 -2.92
C ALA A 113 7.62 -7.76 -4.40
N CYS A 114 7.19 -6.88 -5.30
CA CYS A 114 7.22 -7.13 -6.74
C CYS A 114 8.64 -7.36 -7.27
N ASN A 115 9.62 -6.58 -6.80
CA ASN A 115 11.02 -6.77 -7.16
C ASN A 115 11.59 -8.10 -6.64
N LEU A 116 11.20 -8.53 -5.43
CA LEU A 116 11.58 -9.85 -4.91
C LEU A 116 11.01 -10.97 -5.79
N VAL A 117 9.73 -10.89 -6.15
CA VAL A 117 9.09 -11.84 -7.08
C VAL A 117 9.81 -11.88 -8.41
N PHE A 118 10.11 -10.70 -8.99
CA PHE A 118 10.83 -10.59 -10.25
C PHE A 118 12.19 -11.30 -10.18
N ARG A 119 13.01 -10.97 -9.18
CA ARG A 119 14.37 -11.51 -9.03
C ARG A 119 14.41 -13.02 -8.75
N THR A 120 13.37 -13.56 -8.10
CA THR A 120 13.32 -14.97 -7.70
C THR A 120 12.66 -15.88 -8.73
N LYS A 121 11.68 -15.36 -9.48
CA LYS A 121 10.85 -16.17 -10.38
C LYS A 121 11.07 -15.89 -11.87
N PHE A 122 11.47 -14.67 -12.23
CA PHE A 122 11.51 -14.23 -13.62
C PHE A 122 12.92 -13.86 -14.11
N LEU A 123 13.82 -13.48 -13.21
CA LEU A 123 15.20 -13.16 -13.55
C LEU A 123 15.97 -14.44 -13.89
N ARG A 124 16.56 -14.48 -15.09
CA ARG A 124 17.37 -15.62 -15.54
C ARG A 124 18.70 -15.67 -14.80
N ALA A 125 19.23 -16.88 -14.63
CA ALA A 125 20.58 -17.08 -14.10
C ALA A 125 21.61 -16.29 -14.93
N ASP A 126 22.68 -15.84 -14.27
CA ASP A 126 23.79 -15.10 -14.87
C ASP A 126 23.41 -13.77 -15.57
N THR A 127 22.25 -13.20 -15.22
CA THR A 127 21.86 -11.86 -15.68
C THR A 127 22.41 -10.80 -14.74
N ILE A 128 23.29 -9.93 -15.24
CA ILE A 128 23.82 -8.77 -14.49
C ILE A 128 23.01 -7.53 -14.85
N GLY A 129 22.45 -6.87 -13.83
CA GLY A 129 21.69 -5.63 -14.01
C GLY A 129 22.55 -4.50 -14.57
N ILE A 130 22.09 -3.87 -15.65
CA ILE A 130 22.79 -2.72 -16.24
C ILE A 130 22.68 -1.51 -15.31
N ILE A 131 23.82 -0.85 -15.15
CA ILE A 131 23.97 0.41 -14.43
C ILE A 131 23.95 1.52 -15.50
N PRO A 132 23.10 2.56 -15.37
CA PRO A 132 23.14 3.71 -16.27
C PRO A 132 24.57 4.29 -16.34
N ALA A 133 24.92 5.00 -17.41
CA ALA A 133 26.26 5.60 -17.54
C ALA A 133 26.65 6.50 -16.34
N GLN A 134 25.66 6.98 -15.58
CA GLN A 134 25.81 7.78 -14.36
C GLN A 134 25.35 7.05 -13.08
N GLY A 135 25.15 5.73 -13.10
CA GLY A 135 24.61 5.01 -11.95
C GLY A 135 23.15 5.32 -11.63
N TYR A 136 22.63 4.73 -10.56
CA TYR A 136 21.32 5.07 -9.98
C TYR A 136 21.42 6.23 -8.96
N ARG A 137 22.66 6.62 -8.65
CA ARG A 137 23.05 7.75 -7.81
C ARG A 137 24.22 8.43 -8.52
N PRO A 138 24.00 9.46 -9.34
CA PRO A 138 25.07 10.14 -10.08
C PRO A 138 26.17 10.74 -9.19
N GLU A 139 25.86 10.90 -7.91
CA GLU A 139 26.76 11.37 -6.87
C GLU A 139 27.70 10.26 -6.34
N GLU A 140 27.38 8.98 -6.57
CA GLU A 140 28.21 7.84 -6.16
C GLU A 140 29.32 7.57 -7.18
N LYS A 141 30.57 7.77 -6.75
CA LYS A 141 31.76 7.58 -7.59
C LYS A 141 32.16 6.09 -7.64
N HIS A 142 31.84 5.39 -8.72
CA HIS A 142 32.40 4.05 -8.98
C HIS A 142 33.85 4.13 -9.52
N SER A 143 34.69 3.15 -9.20
CA SER A 143 36.09 3.14 -9.67
C SER A 143 36.21 2.66 -11.12
N VAL A 144 37.08 3.30 -11.89
CA VAL A 144 37.39 2.93 -13.29
C VAL A 144 37.84 1.46 -13.41
N LYS A 145 38.58 0.97 -12.41
CA LYS A 145 39.03 -0.43 -12.34
C LYS A 145 37.85 -1.42 -12.28
N ALA A 146 36.79 -1.07 -11.53
CA ALA A 146 35.62 -1.94 -11.42
C ALA A 146 34.88 -2.07 -12.77
N ILE A 147 34.73 -0.97 -13.51
CA ILE A 147 34.08 -0.97 -14.83
C ILE A 147 34.90 -1.78 -15.85
N GLN A 148 36.23 -1.60 -15.86
CA GLN A 148 37.12 -2.36 -16.75
C GLN A 148 37.07 -3.86 -16.46
N TRP A 149 37.05 -4.24 -15.19
CA TRP A 149 36.94 -5.65 -14.78
C TRP A 149 35.61 -6.27 -15.23
N ILE A 150 34.49 -5.55 -15.11
CA ILE A 150 33.18 -6.02 -15.58
C ILE A 150 33.18 -6.27 -17.09
N LYS A 151 33.74 -5.34 -17.89
CA LYS A 151 33.89 -5.52 -19.35
C LYS A 151 34.75 -6.74 -19.71
N TYR A 152 35.86 -6.93 -19.00
CA TYR A 152 36.72 -8.08 -19.21
C TYR A 152 35.99 -9.40 -18.93
N ILE A 153 35.20 -9.48 -17.86
CA ILE A 153 34.41 -10.68 -17.55
C ILE A 153 33.35 -10.96 -18.61
N SER A 154 32.69 -9.93 -19.16
CA SER A 154 31.75 -10.09 -20.28
C SER A 154 32.36 -10.81 -21.46
N GLN A 155 33.54 -10.34 -21.87
CA GLN A 155 34.23 -10.86 -23.05
C GLN A 155 34.81 -12.25 -22.82
N THR A 156 35.33 -12.51 -21.61
CA THR A 156 36.02 -13.77 -21.31
C THR A 156 35.10 -14.91 -20.92
N LYS A 157 33.96 -14.61 -20.30
CA LYS A 157 33.02 -15.62 -19.81
C LYS A 157 31.73 -15.73 -20.65
N GLY A 158 31.60 -14.93 -21.70
CA GLY A 158 30.42 -14.96 -22.58
C GLY A 158 29.11 -14.57 -21.89
N VAL A 159 29.19 -13.81 -20.80
CA VAL A 159 28.03 -13.37 -20.03
C VAL A 159 27.41 -12.14 -20.69
N ILE A 160 26.10 -12.17 -20.96
CA ILE A 160 25.33 -11.07 -21.57
C ILE A 160 24.73 -10.20 -20.46
N PHE A 161 24.96 -8.89 -20.52
CA PHE A 161 24.49 -7.90 -19.55
C PHE A 161 23.18 -7.27 -20.06
N ASN A 162 22.05 -7.50 -19.39
CA ASN A 162 20.73 -6.96 -19.74
C ASN A 162 20.11 -6.18 -18.55
N THR A 163 19.46 -5.05 -18.84
CA THR A 163 18.95 -4.07 -17.87
C THR A 163 17.78 -4.64 -17.07
N LEU A 164 17.84 -4.59 -15.73
CA LEU A 164 16.68 -4.47 -14.83
C LEU A 164 17.15 -4.14 -13.40
N GLU A 165 16.40 -3.25 -12.76
CA GLU A 165 16.77 -2.44 -11.61
C GLU A 165 16.71 -3.21 -10.28
N THR A 166 17.51 -2.75 -9.29
CA THR A 166 17.46 -3.07 -7.85
C THR A 166 18.37 -4.20 -7.32
N VAL A 167 19.54 -3.79 -6.80
CA VAL A 167 20.41 -4.59 -5.91
C VAL A 167 19.91 -4.44 -4.47
N VAL A 168 19.47 -5.54 -3.86
CA VAL A 168 19.46 -5.69 -2.39
C VAL A 168 20.38 -6.88 -2.11
N ARG A 169 21.48 -6.61 -1.41
CA ARG A 169 22.44 -7.61 -0.92
C ARG A 169 21.75 -8.55 0.07
N ARG A 170 22.27 -9.78 0.08
CA ARG A 170 21.90 -10.95 0.90
C ARG A 170 21.41 -10.63 2.30
#